data_AF-A0A9N9QKV1-F1
#
_entry.id   AF-A0A9N9QKV1-F1
#
_cell.length_a   1.000
_cell.length_b   1.000
_cell.length_c   1.000
_cell.angle_alpha   90.00
_cell.angle_beta   90.00
_cell.angle_gamma   90.00
#
_symmetry.space_group_name_H-M   'P 1'
#
loop_
_entity.id
_entity.type
_entity.pdbx_description
1 polymer ?
#
loop_
_entity_poly.entity_id
_entity_poly.type
_entity_poly.pdbx_seq_one_letter_code
_entity_poly.pdbx_strand_id
1 'polypeptide(L)'
;MAVTTAARVVHTNLSISIKSRESLNARVLKLCCASVELMTKTLIALAMMFTYPLQFYVPVRITWPALRSRCGGRALVAKELGYRALLVLLTFILAESIPQLGLFISLVGAVSSTALALVFPPLIELVMTSQKAGGVHPLTVAKDIVIILLGLFIFVTGTYESVASIVRAFKQ
;
A
#
# COMPACT_ATOMS: atom_id res chain seq x y z
N MET A 1 -53.78 40.30 -6.34
CA MET A 1 -53.55 39.30 -5.26
C MET A 1 -53.46 37.86 -5.76
N ALA A 2 -54.27 37.40 -6.72
CA ALA A 2 -54.25 36.00 -7.17
C ALA A 2 -52.95 35.54 -7.87
N VAL A 3 -52.29 36.43 -8.63
CA VAL A 3 -51.06 36.09 -9.39
C VAL A 3 -49.86 35.79 -8.48
N THR A 4 -49.73 36.51 -7.37
CA THR A 4 -48.62 36.33 -6.42
C THR A 4 -48.75 35.04 -5.62
N THR A 5 -49.97 34.55 -5.40
CA THR A 5 -50.24 33.29 -4.69
C THR A 5 -49.95 32.08 -5.59
N ALA A 6 -50.33 32.14 -6.87
CA ALA A 6 -50.04 31.07 -7.84
C ALA A 6 -48.53 30.88 -8.07
N ALA A 7 -47.77 31.98 -8.19
CA ALA A 7 -46.31 31.93 -8.30
C ALA A 7 -45.65 31.31 -7.05
N ARG A 8 -46.16 31.61 -5.86
CA ARG A 8 -45.64 31.04 -4.60
C ARG A 8 -45.94 29.54 -4.49
N VAL A 9 -47.11 29.09 -4.97
CA VAL A 9 -47.50 27.67 -5.01
C VAL A 9 -46.70 26.86 -6.03
N VAL A 10 -46.40 27.43 -7.21
CA VAL A 10 -45.55 26.78 -8.21
C VAL A 10 -44.11 26.64 -7.68
N HIS A 11 -43.59 27.69 -7.03
CA HIS A 11 -42.24 27.65 -6.48
C HIS A 11 -42.08 26.65 -5.32
N THR A 12 -43.07 26.52 -4.43
CA THR A 12 -43.06 25.49 -3.36
C THR A 12 -43.22 24.08 -3.92
N ASN A 13 -44.08 23.86 -4.91
CA ASN A 13 -44.21 22.54 -5.55
C ASN A 13 -42.93 22.15 -6.30
N LEU A 14 -42.26 23.10 -6.96
CA LEU A 14 -40.98 22.84 -7.64
C LEU A 14 -39.89 22.50 -6.61
N SER A 15 -39.81 23.24 -5.50
CA SER A 15 -38.83 22.99 -4.43
C SER A 15 -39.03 21.62 -3.76
N ILE A 16 -40.28 21.19 -3.57
CA ILE A 16 -40.61 19.87 -3.02
C ILE A 16 -40.24 18.75 -4.02
N SER A 17 -40.51 18.95 -5.31
CA SER A 17 -40.16 17.99 -6.38
C SER A 17 -38.64 17.83 -6.54
N ILE A 18 -37.89 18.92 -6.48
CA ILE A 18 -36.42 18.91 -6.54
C ILE A 18 -35.82 18.22 -5.30
N LYS A 19 -36.29 18.54 -4.09
CA LYS A 19 -35.79 17.89 -2.86
C LYS A 19 -36.13 16.39 -2.79
N SER A 20 -37.28 16.00 -3.34
CA SER A 20 -37.66 14.59 -3.50
C SER A 20 -36.73 13.86 -4.47
N ARG A 21 -36.40 14.48 -5.62
CA ARG A 21 -35.43 13.93 -6.59
C ARG A 21 -34.01 13.83 -6.03
N GLU A 22 -33.53 14.81 -5.27
CA GLU A 22 -32.21 14.72 -4.61
C GLU A 22 -32.16 13.58 -3.58
N SER A 23 -33.22 13.42 -2.77
CA SER A 23 -33.33 12.31 -1.81
C SER A 23 -33.36 10.94 -2.52
N LEU A 24 -34.05 10.85 -3.66
CA LEU A 24 -34.10 9.64 -4.48
C LEU A 24 -32.73 9.34 -5.12
N ASN A 25 -32.08 10.33 -5.71
CA ASN A 25 -30.73 10.18 -6.30
C ASN A 25 -29.69 9.81 -5.24
N ALA A 26 -29.75 10.38 -4.03
CA ALA A 26 -28.86 10.01 -2.93
C ALA A 26 -29.06 8.55 -2.47
N ARG A 27 -30.30 8.04 -2.49
CA ARG A 27 -30.61 6.63 -2.19
C ARG A 27 -30.13 5.69 -3.29
N VAL A 28 -30.38 6.03 -4.56
CA VAL A 28 -29.90 5.25 -5.72
C VAL A 28 -28.37 5.24 -5.78
N LEU A 29 -27.72 6.37 -5.49
CA LEU A 29 -26.26 6.47 -5.44
C LEU A 29 -25.66 5.63 -4.31
N LYS A 30 -26.27 5.61 -3.12
CA LYS A 30 -25.86 4.69 -2.03
C LYS A 30 -26.02 3.22 -2.41
N LEU A 31 -27.11 2.87 -3.09
CA LEU A 31 -27.35 1.50 -3.55
C LEU A 31 -26.32 1.07 -4.61
N CYS A 32 -26.00 1.96 -5.55
CA CYS A 32 -24.95 1.74 -6.55
C CYS A 32 -23.57 1.60 -5.91
N CYS A 33 -23.23 2.49 -4.97
CA CYS A 33 -21.95 2.47 -4.26
C CYS A 33 -21.79 1.19 -3.43
N ALA A 34 -22.85 0.73 -2.76
CA ALA A 34 -22.85 -0.54 -2.03
C ALA A 34 -22.60 -1.75 -2.95
N SER A 35 -23.19 -1.76 -4.15
CA SER A 35 -22.93 -2.80 -5.16
C SER A 35 -21.47 -2.80 -5.60
N VAL A 36 -20.90 -1.63 -5.88
CA VAL A 36 -19.48 -1.50 -6.26
C VAL A 36 -18.55 -1.94 -5.12
N GLU A 37 -18.90 -1.63 -3.88
CA GLU A 37 -18.09 -1.98 -2.71
C GLU A 37 -18.01 -3.51 -2.51
N LEU A 38 -19.14 -4.21 -2.66
CA LEU A 38 -19.19 -5.67 -2.58
C LEU A 38 -18.41 -6.33 -3.71
N MET A 39 -18.51 -5.81 -4.94
CA MET A 39 -17.73 -6.29 -6.08
C MET A 39 -16.24 -6.11 -5.83
N THR A 40 -15.81 -4.95 -5.32
CA THR A 40 -14.40 -4.64 -5.05
C THR A 40 -13.83 -5.57 -3.98
N LYS A 41 -14.54 -5.75 -2.86
CA LYS A 41 -14.13 -6.67 -1.78
C LYS A 41 -13.98 -8.11 -2.28
N THR A 42 -14.91 -8.57 -3.12
CA THR A 42 -14.89 -9.92 -3.68
C THR A 42 -13.73 -10.11 -4.67
N LEU A 43 -13.51 -9.15 -5.57
CA LEU A 43 -12.43 -9.18 -6.55
C LEU A 43 -11.05 -9.12 -5.88
N ILE A 44 -10.87 -8.26 -4.88
CA ILE A 44 -9.61 -8.17 -4.13
C ILE A 44 -9.36 -9.47 -3.36
N ALA A 45 -10.37 -10.05 -2.71
CA ALA A 45 -10.21 -11.32 -2.01
C ALA A 45 -9.81 -12.46 -2.97
N LEU A 46 -10.46 -12.53 -4.14
CA LEU A 46 -10.15 -13.52 -5.17
C LEU A 46 -8.73 -13.33 -5.73
N ALA A 47 -8.34 -12.09 -6.00
CA ALA A 47 -7.00 -11.75 -6.49
C ALA A 47 -5.92 -12.10 -5.47
N MET A 48 -6.14 -11.80 -4.18
CA MET A 48 -5.22 -12.14 -3.10
C MET A 48 -5.08 -13.66 -2.93
N MET A 49 -6.17 -14.42 -3.06
CA MET A 49 -6.12 -15.89 -2.96
C MET A 49 -5.19 -16.50 -4.02
N PHE A 50 -5.22 -15.98 -5.23
CA PHE A 50 -4.34 -16.44 -6.32
C PHE A 50 -2.91 -15.91 -6.20
N THR A 51 -2.76 -14.67 -5.73
CA THR A 51 -1.47 -13.97 -5.70
C THR A 51 -0.60 -14.38 -4.51
N TYR A 52 -1.20 -14.74 -3.37
CA TYR A 52 -0.46 -15.04 -2.14
C TYR A 52 0.55 -16.20 -2.27
N PRO A 53 0.22 -17.36 -2.89
CA PRO A 53 1.21 -18.42 -3.13
C PRO A 53 2.35 -17.99 -4.07
N LEU A 54 2.05 -17.16 -5.07
CA LEU A 54 3.03 -16.67 -6.05
C LEU A 54 4.00 -15.66 -5.42
N GLN A 55 3.51 -14.76 -4.58
CA GLN A 55 4.34 -13.79 -3.87
C GLN A 55 5.32 -14.46 -2.90
N PHE A 56 4.92 -15.55 -2.24
CA PHE A 56 5.80 -16.29 -1.32
C PHE A 56 6.87 -17.13 -2.04
N TYR A 57 6.67 -17.48 -3.31
CA TYR A 57 7.63 -18.27 -4.08
C TYR A 57 8.96 -17.52 -4.28
N VAL A 58 8.92 -16.22 -4.60
CA VAL A 58 10.12 -15.44 -4.92
C VAL A 58 11.06 -15.28 -3.70
N PRO A 59 10.59 -14.84 -2.51
CA PRO A 59 11.43 -14.75 -1.31
C PRO A 59 11.99 -16.10 -0.88
N VAL A 60 11.19 -17.18 -0.96
CA VAL A 60 11.65 -18.54 -0.61
C VAL A 60 12.77 -18.97 -1.55
N ARG A 61 12.61 -18.77 -2.86
CA ARG A 61 13.63 -19.14 -3.87
C ARG A 61 14.94 -18.37 -3.71
N ILE A 62 14.85 -17.08 -3.36
CA ILE A 62 16.04 -16.22 -3.17
C ILE A 62 16.73 -16.53 -1.83
N THR A 63 15.97 -16.75 -0.75
CA THR A 63 16.52 -16.94 0.59
C THR A 63 17.06 -18.35 0.81
N TRP A 64 16.49 -19.34 0.12
CA TRP A 64 16.88 -20.75 0.24
C TRP A 64 18.38 -21.05 0.08
N PRO A 65 19.09 -20.57 -0.95
CA PRO A 65 20.53 -20.78 -1.08
C PRO A 65 21.34 -20.11 0.04
N ALA A 66 20.93 -18.93 0.49
CA ALA A 66 21.57 -18.22 1.60
C ALA A 66 21.36 -18.94 2.95
N LEU A 67 20.19 -19.56 3.15
CA LEU A 67 19.92 -20.37 4.33
C LEU A 67 20.66 -21.72 4.27
N ARG A 68 20.76 -22.33 3.09
CA ARG A 68 21.51 -23.59 2.87
C ARG A 68 22.99 -23.45 3.16
N SER A 69 23.62 -22.32 2.80
CA SER A 69 25.04 -22.08 3.08
C SER A 69 25.31 -21.82 4.57
N ARG A 70 24.35 -21.23 5.29
CA ARG A 70 24.43 -21.01 6.75
C ARG A 70 24.10 -22.26 7.56
N CYS A 71 23.23 -23.13 7.05
CA CYS A 71 22.74 -24.32 7.74
C CYS A 71 23.19 -25.61 7.01
N GLY A 72 24.45 -26.03 7.24
CA GLY A 72 24.89 -27.38 6.88
C GLY A 72 24.22 -28.43 7.78
N GLY A 73 23.33 -29.27 7.24
CA GLY A 73 22.75 -30.38 8.02
C GLY A 73 21.66 -31.19 7.34
N ARG A 74 21.59 -32.48 7.70
CA ARG A 74 20.73 -33.58 7.20
C ARG A 74 19.20 -33.35 7.23
N ALA A 75 18.72 -32.22 7.76
CA ALA A 75 17.29 -31.91 7.91
C ALA A 75 16.85 -30.75 6.99
N LEU A 76 17.24 -30.80 5.71
CA LEU A 76 16.96 -29.74 4.75
C LEU A 76 15.44 -29.53 4.57
N VAL A 77 14.69 -30.63 4.43
CA VAL A 77 13.23 -30.61 4.24
C VAL A 77 12.51 -30.00 5.45
N ALA A 78 12.93 -30.38 6.68
CA ALA A 78 12.35 -29.82 7.90
C ALA A 78 12.63 -28.31 8.05
N LYS A 79 13.84 -27.85 7.66
CA LYS A 79 14.17 -26.42 7.65
C LYS A 79 13.39 -25.64 6.59
N GLU A 80 13.11 -26.25 5.44
CA GLU A 80 12.26 -25.63 4.41
C GLU A 80 10.82 -25.41 4.91
N LEU A 81 10.23 -26.46 5.52
CA LEU A 81 8.91 -26.39 6.13
C LEU A 81 8.87 -25.38 7.29
N GLY A 82 9.90 -25.40 8.16
CA GLY A 82 10.03 -24.44 9.25
C GLY A 82 10.15 -22.99 8.77
N TYR A 83 10.88 -22.74 7.69
CA TYR A 83 11.01 -21.40 7.11
C TYR A 83 9.69 -20.90 6.49
N ARG A 84 8.96 -21.76 5.78
CA ARG A 84 7.62 -21.42 5.27
C ARG A 84 6.65 -21.12 6.41
N ALA A 85 6.65 -21.95 7.45
CA ALA A 85 5.82 -21.74 8.65
C ALA A 85 6.19 -20.44 9.38
N LEU A 86 7.48 -20.12 9.50
CA LEU A 86 7.96 -18.88 10.11
C LEU A 86 7.47 -17.64 9.36
N LEU A 87 7.57 -17.64 8.02
CA LEU A 87 7.11 -16.52 7.22
C LEU A 87 5.58 -16.31 7.33
N VAL A 88 4.80 -17.40 7.37
CA VAL A 88 3.35 -17.32 7.59
C VAL A 88 3.04 -16.83 9.00
N LEU A 89 3.75 -17.32 10.02
CA LEU A 89 3.58 -16.87 11.40
C LEU A 89 3.89 -15.37 11.54
N LEU A 90 4.94 -14.89 10.88
CA LEU A 90 5.28 -13.47 10.86
C LEU A 90 4.13 -12.63 10.28
N THR A 91 3.49 -13.07 9.19
CA THR A 91 2.33 -12.38 8.64
C THR A 91 1.12 -12.38 9.58
N PHE A 92 0.91 -13.45 10.35
CA PHE A 92 -0.15 -13.49 11.37
C PHE A 92 0.13 -12.52 12.52
N ILE A 93 1.36 -12.45 13.01
CA ILE A 93 1.76 -11.51 14.07
C ILE A 93 1.55 -10.06 13.60
N LEU A 94 1.93 -9.75 12.35
CA LEU A 94 1.68 -8.43 11.76
C LEU A 94 0.18 -8.14 11.66
N ALA A 95 -0.63 -9.10 11.24
CA ALA A 95 -2.08 -8.93 11.16
C ALA A 95 -2.72 -8.67 12.53
N GLU A 96 -2.26 -9.34 13.59
CA GLU A 96 -2.75 -9.14 14.96
C GLU A 96 -2.30 -7.79 15.55
N SER A 97 -1.12 -7.30 15.16
CA SER A 97 -0.54 -6.06 15.68
C SER A 97 -1.20 -4.78 15.12
N ILE A 98 -1.99 -4.87 14.04
CA ILE A 98 -2.44 -3.69 13.28
C ILE A 98 -3.98 -3.53 13.39
N PRO A 99 -4.47 -2.67 14.30
CA PRO A 99 -5.90 -2.32 14.36
C PRO A 99 -6.33 -1.36 13.22
N GLN A 100 -5.38 -0.70 12.54
CA GLN A 100 -5.63 0.30 11.49
C GLN A 100 -4.88 -0.05 10.19
N LEU A 101 -5.41 -0.99 9.41
CA LEU A 101 -4.79 -1.52 8.18
C LEU A 101 -4.50 -0.45 7.12
N GLY A 102 -5.32 0.59 7.01
CA GLY A 102 -5.14 1.65 6.01
C GLY A 102 -3.83 2.44 6.19
N LEU A 103 -3.47 2.76 7.43
CA LEU A 103 -2.21 3.45 7.75
C LEU A 103 -1.00 2.55 7.50
N PHE A 104 -1.12 1.26 7.81
CA PHE A 104 -0.06 0.31 7.54
C PHE A 104 0.18 0.10 6.04
N ILE A 105 -0.88 -0.01 5.24
CA ILE A 105 -0.77 -0.13 3.77
C ILE A 105 -0.09 1.12 3.19
N SER A 106 -0.43 2.31 3.68
CA SER A 106 0.21 3.55 3.24
C SER A 106 1.68 3.62 3.67
N LEU A 107 2.00 3.20 4.91
CA LEU A 107 3.36 3.12 5.41
C LEU A 107 4.21 2.16 4.57
N VAL A 108 3.80 0.88 4.48
CA VAL A 108 4.56 -0.14 3.74
C VAL A 108 4.66 0.22 2.25
N GLY A 109 3.63 0.85 1.69
CA GLY A 109 3.64 1.37 0.33
C GLY A 109 4.66 2.50 0.14
N ALA A 110 4.69 3.49 1.03
CA ALA A 110 5.66 4.57 0.99
C ALA A 110 7.10 4.05 1.14
N VAL A 111 7.34 3.14 2.09
CA VAL A 111 8.65 2.54 2.33
C VAL A 111 9.12 1.72 1.14
N SER A 112 8.31 0.77 0.67
CA SER A 112 8.70 -0.14 -0.42
C SER A 112 8.78 0.58 -1.77
N SER A 113 7.87 1.51 -2.05
CA SER A 113 7.92 2.33 -3.27
C SER A 113 9.15 3.20 -3.30
N THR A 114 9.52 3.85 -2.18
CA THR A 114 10.75 4.64 -2.10
C THR A 114 12.00 3.78 -2.29
N ALA A 115 12.05 2.60 -1.65
CA ALA A 115 13.16 1.68 -1.81
C ALA A 115 13.31 1.21 -3.26
N LEU A 116 12.23 0.79 -3.92
CA LEU A 116 12.32 0.32 -5.31
C LEU A 116 12.55 1.48 -6.30
N ALA A 117 11.86 2.60 -6.15
CA ALA A 117 11.89 3.69 -7.12
C ALA A 117 13.15 4.55 -7.01
N LEU A 118 13.67 4.78 -5.80
CA LEU A 118 14.80 5.70 -5.57
C LEU A 118 16.08 5.00 -5.15
N VAL A 119 16.05 3.83 -4.49
CA VAL A 119 17.28 3.13 -4.09
C VAL A 119 17.77 2.19 -5.18
N PHE A 120 16.88 1.55 -5.95
CA PHE A 120 17.29 0.63 -7.01
C PHE A 120 18.11 1.28 -8.13
N PRO A 121 17.77 2.49 -8.65
CA PRO A 121 18.58 3.15 -9.67
C PRO A 121 20.04 3.45 -9.25
N PRO A 122 20.32 4.15 -8.13
CA PRO A 122 21.69 4.41 -7.70
C PRO A 122 22.41 3.13 -7.26
N LEU A 123 21.68 2.10 -6.76
CA LEU A 123 22.29 0.82 -6.43
C LEU A 123 22.87 0.13 -7.67
N ILE A 124 22.14 0.14 -8.80
CA ILE A 124 22.65 -0.42 -10.07
C ILE A 124 23.82 0.41 -10.58
N GLU A 125 23.71 1.73 -10.58
CA GLU A 125 24.77 2.63 -11.06
C GLU A 125 26.06 2.48 -10.24
N LEU A 126 25.94 2.32 -8.92
CA LEU A 126 27.06 2.06 -8.01
C LEU A 126 27.75 0.72 -8.32
N VAL A 127 26.98 -0.35 -8.52
CA VAL A 127 27.51 -1.68 -8.87
C VAL A 127 28.21 -1.65 -10.23
N MET A 128 27.58 -1.03 -11.24
CA MET A 128 28.19 -0.92 -12.57
C MET A 128 29.45 -0.07 -12.56
N THR A 129 29.48 1.02 -11.80
CA THR A 129 30.64 1.91 -11.70
C THR A 129 31.79 1.24 -10.94
N SER A 130 31.49 0.46 -9.91
CA SER A 130 32.48 -0.32 -9.14
C SER A 130 33.23 -1.35 -10.00
N GLN A 131 32.62 -1.84 -11.09
CA GLN A 131 33.25 -2.76 -12.04
C GLN A 131 34.06 -2.06 -13.14
N LYS A 132 34.05 -0.73 -13.21
CA LYS A 132 34.69 0.05 -14.29
C LYS A 132 36.07 0.54 -13.86
N ALA A 133 37.12 0.12 -14.58
CA ALA A 133 38.52 0.41 -14.24
C ALA A 133 38.98 1.88 -14.46
N GLY A 134 38.09 2.78 -14.89
CA GLY A 134 38.43 4.15 -15.37
C GLY A 134 38.24 5.28 -14.35
N GLY A 135 37.97 4.98 -13.09
CA GLY A 135 37.70 5.99 -12.04
C GLY A 135 36.24 6.43 -11.98
N VAL A 136 35.78 6.73 -10.76
CA VAL A 136 34.42 7.21 -10.49
C VAL A 136 34.29 8.67 -10.94
N HIS A 137 33.33 8.97 -11.81
CA HIS A 137 33.05 10.36 -12.15
C HIS A 137 32.32 11.01 -10.95
N PRO A 138 32.88 12.05 -10.31
CA PRO A 138 32.33 12.59 -9.07
C PRO A 138 30.91 13.17 -9.26
N LEU A 139 30.55 13.58 -10.48
CA LEU A 139 29.22 14.06 -10.81
C LEU A 139 28.14 12.97 -10.76
N THR A 140 28.52 11.71 -11.05
CA THR A 140 27.62 10.56 -10.96
C THR A 140 27.35 10.22 -9.50
N VAL A 141 28.40 10.12 -8.70
CA VAL A 141 28.30 9.88 -7.25
C VAL A 141 27.50 10.98 -6.55
N ALA A 142 27.68 12.25 -6.95
CA ALA A 142 26.90 13.36 -6.40
C ALA A 142 25.39 13.22 -6.70
N LYS A 143 25.02 12.79 -7.92
CA LYS A 143 23.61 12.56 -8.28
C LYS A 143 23.01 11.42 -7.48
N ASP A 144 23.74 10.32 -7.32
CA ASP A 144 23.29 9.18 -6.51
C ASP A 144 23.03 9.58 -5.06
N ILE A 145 23.92 10.38 -4.46
CA ILE A 145 23.75 10.90 -3.10
C ILE A 145 22.50 11.77 -2.99
N VAL A 146 22.25 12.65 -3.97
CA VAL A 146 21.05 13.50 -3.99
C VAL A 146 19.78 12.66 -4.06
N ILE A 147 19.75 11.61 -4.89
CA ILE A 147 18.60 10.70 -5.02
C ILE A 147 18.36 9.95 -3.71
N ILE A 148 19.41 9.47 -3.04
CA ILE A 148 19.32 8.80 -1.73
C ILE A 148 18.78 9.76 -0.66
N LEU A 149 19.24 11.01 -0.63
CA LEU A 149 18.75 12.02 0.32
C LEU A 149 17.28 12.35 0.09
N LEU A 150 16.84 12.48 -1.17
CA LEU A 150 15.43 12.67 -1.51
C LEU A 150 14.59 11.46 -1.06
N GLY A 151 15.09 10.24 -1.29
CA GLY A 151 14.44 9.01 -0.82
C GLY A 151 14.30 8.97 0.69
N LEU A 152 15.35 9.34 1.43
CA LEU A 152 15.30 9.42 2.89
C LEU A 152 14.26 10.46 3.36
N PHE A 153 14.19 11.62 2.70
CA PHE A 153 13.20 12.65 3.02
C PHE A 153 11.75 12.16 2.82
N ILE A 154 11.48 11.48 1.69
CA ILE A 154 10.17 10.89 1.39
C ILE A 154 9.82 9.80 2.40
N PHE A 155 10.78 8.93 2.74
CA PHE A 155 10.60 7.88 3.73
C PHE A 155 10.29 8.44 5.13
N VAL A 156 11.05 9.44 5.59
CA VAL A 156 10.84 10.07 6.91
C VAL A 156 9.49 10.76 6.96
N THR A 157 9.13 11.52 5.94
CA THR A 157 7.85 12.23 5.87
C THR A 157 6.67 11.25 5.87
N GLY A 158 6.73 10.20 5.03
CA GLY A 158 5.68 9.17 4.96
C GLY A 158 5.55 8.33 6.23
N THR A 159 6.67 8.02 6.88
CA THR A 159 6.68 7.30 8.17
C THR A 159 6.13 8.16 9.30
N TYR A 160 6.52 9.43 9.35
CA TYR A 160 6.04 10.37 10.37
C TYR A 160 4.52 10.53 10.35
N GLU A 161 3.93 10.75 9.17
CA GLU A 161 2.47 10.87 9.03
C GLU A 161 1.74 9.59 9.46
N SER A 162 2.23 8.44 9.03
CA SER A 162 1.64 7.14 9.36
C SER A 162 1.69 6.86 10.88
N VAL A 163 2.85 7.08 11.51
CA VAL A 163 3.05 6.84 12.95
C VAL A 163 2.29 7.87 13.79
N ALA A 164 2.31 9.15 13.43
CA ALA A 164 1.57 10.19 14.15
C ALA A 164 0.06 9.90 14.16
N SER A 165 -0.47 9.39 13.05
CA SER A 165 -1.88 8.98 12.96
C SER A 165 -2.19 7.77 13.86
N ILE A 166 -1.31 6.76 13.92
CA ILE A 166 -1.46 5.62 14.83
C ILE A 166 -1.46 6.08 16.29
N VAL A 167 -0.51 6.93 16.71
CA VAL A 167 -0.45 7.42 18.09
C VAL A 167 -1.69 8.22 18.47
N ARG A 168 -2.21 9.04 17.55
CA ARG A 168 -3.48 9.77 17.79
C ARG A 168 -4.66 8.81 17.93
N ALA A 169 -4.73 7.76 17.11
CA ALA A 169 -5.80 6.77 17.15
C ALA A 169 -5.81 5.95 18.45
N PHE A 170 -4.66 5.73 19.09
CA PHE A 170 -4.56 5.06 20.39
C PHE A 170 -4.80 5.98 21.60
N LYS A 171 -4.80 7.30 21.42
CA LYS A 171 -5.04 8.28 22.49
C LYS A 171 -6.52 8.66 22.64
N GLN A 172 -7.37 8.24 21.69
CA GLN A 172 -8.82 8.29 21.76
C GLN A 172 -9.37 7.00 22.33
#